data_AF-A0A8D9E8F8-F1
#
_entry.id   AF-A0A8D9E8F8-F1
#
_cell.length_a   1.000
_cell.length_b   1.000
_cell.length_c   1.000
_cell.angle_alpha   90.00
_cell.angle_beta   90.00
_cell.angle_gamma   90.00
#
_symmetry.space_group_name_H-M   'P 1'
#
loop_
_entity.id
_entity.type
_entity.pdbx_description
1 polymer ?
#
loop_
_entity_poly.entity_id
_entity_poly.type
_entity_poly.pdbx_seq_one_letter_code
_entity_poly.pdbx_strand_id
1 'polypeptide(L)'
;MEKVGMIDDEKTDTVSYHFKSTYYTNAERSNGLTGDEEIVLPHFILLGILLQTARDTPAGLALIDKAIDPIFNGQKSLYFKTTPNQILFDGILLNCTSRKVAPKAVCAILQTKGAELGIQKAGDNIFKVSIFGHVSNFLNISISISHFLNKEKITRILVFCNKENPQENT
;
A
#
# COMPACT_ATOMS: atom_id res chain seq x y z
N MET A 1 -15.11 -7.65 7.49
CA MET A 1 -14.36 -6.64 8.27
C MET A 1 -14.76 -6.81 9.71
N GLU A 2 -13.78 -6.90 10.60
CA GLU A 2 -13.98 -7.14 12.04
C GLU A 2 -13.19 -6.12 12.85
N LYS A 3 -13.74 -5.71 14.01
CA LYS A 3 -13.03 -4.88 14.99
C LYS A 3 -12.26 -5.80 15.94
N VAL A 4 -10.98 -5.55 16.14
CA VAL A 4 -10.10 -6.36 16.99
C VAL A 4 -9.31 -5.47 17.95
N GLY A 5 -8.92 -6.02 19.10
CA GLY A 5 -8.13 -5.30 20.10
C GLY A 5 -8.85 -4.08 20.67
N MET A 6 -10.14 -4.23 21.03
CA MET A 6 -10.91 -3.16 21.66
C MET A 6 -10.34 -2.82 23.04
N ILE A 7 -10.12 -1.54 23.29
CA ILE A 7 -9.69 -0.97 24.58
C ILE A 7 -10.68 0.13 24.92
N ASP A 8 -11.32 0.02 26.08
CA ASP A 8 -12.24 1.02 26.62
C ASP A 8 -11.50 1.87 27.66
N ASP A 9 -11.57 3.19 27.53
CA ASP A 9 -11.02 4.16 28.49
C ASP A 9 -12.15 5.00 29.07
N GLU A 10 -12.58 4.60 30.27
CA GLU A 10 -13.65 5.27 31.02
C GLU A 10 -13.30 6.71 31.41
N LYS A 11 -12.01 7.06 31.57
CA LYS A 11 -11.61 8.41 32.01
C LYS A 11 -11.77 9.42 30.89
N THR A 12 -11.54 8.99 29.65
CA THR A 12 -11.63 9.84 28.47
C THR A 12 -12.95 9.65 27.72
N ASP A 13 -13.80 8.70 28.15
CA ASP A 13 -15.02 8.28 27.46
C ASP A 13 -14.71 7.92 25.99
N THR A 14 -13.66 7.10 25.80
CA THR A 14 -13.20 6.69 24.46
C THR A 14 -13.04 5.19 24.31
N VAL A 15 -13.37 4.68 23.12
CA VAL A 15 -13.12 3.29 22.73
C VAL A 15 -12.15 3.27 21.56
N SER A 16 -11.04 2.54 21.74
CA SER A 16 -10.01 2.35 20.73
C SER A 16 -10.04 0.94 20.17
N TYR A 17 -9.92 0.77 18.86
CA TYR A 17 -9.87 -0.54 18.22
C TYR A 17 -9.14 -0.50 16.88
N HIS A 18 -8.82 -1.69 16.36
CA HIS A 18 -8.25 -1.88 15.04
C HIS A 18 -9.26 -2.55 14.11
N PHE A 19 -9.17 -2.25 12.81
CA PHE A 19 -9.95 -2.95 11.79
C PHE A 19 -9.10 -4.02 11.11
N LYS A 20 -9.64 -5.24 11.07
CA LYS A 20 -9.12 -6.32 10.24
C LYS A 20 -10.06 -6.58 9.07
N SER A 21 -9.51 -6.49 7.87
CA SER A 21 -10.23 -6.69 6.62
C SER A 21 -9.74 -7.96 5.94
N THR A 22 -10.70 -8.84 5.64
CA THR A 22 -10.47 -10.07 4.86
C THR A 22 -11.28 -9.98 3.59
N TYR A 23 -10.65 -10.31 2.47
CA TYR A 23 -11.27 -10.34 1.15
C TYR A 23 -11.50 -11.79 0.73
N TYR A 24 -12.67 -12.06 0.17
CA TYR A 24 -13.04 -13.37 -0.35
C TYR A 24 -13.53 -13.22 -1.78
N THR A 25 -13.07 -14.10 -2.67
CA THR A 25 -13.56 -14.15 -4.06
C THR A 25 -14.95 -14.77 -4.09
N ASN A 26 -15.86 -14.15 -4.83
CA ASN A 26 -17.20 -14.67 -5.07
C ASN A 26 -17.36 -14.98 -6.57
N ALA A 27 -17.12 -16.23 -6.94
CA ALA A 27 -17.14 -16.65 -8.35
C ALA A 27 -18.49 -16.40 -9.03
N GLU A 28 -19.62 -16.59 -8.33
CA GLU A 28 -20.96 -16.35 -8.90
C GLU A 28 -21.16 -14.88 -9.28
N ARG A 29 -20.73 -13.96 -8.41
CA ARG A 29 -20.82 -12.52 -8.65
C ARG A 29 -19.72 -11.99 -9.56
N SER A 30 -18.67 -12.78 -9.77
CA SER A 30 -17.57 -12.49 -10.66
C SER A 30 -17.73 -13.12 -12.05
N ASN A 31 -18.92 -13.62 -12.41
CA ASN A 31 -19.19 -14.30 -13.69
C ASN A 31 -18.24 -15.49 -13.97
N GLY A 32 -17.88 -16.24 -12.93
CA GLY A 32 -16.95 -17.37 -13.02
C GLY A 32 -15.46 -16.99 -13.05
N LEU A 33 -15.11 -15.70 -12.96
CA LEU A 33 -13.73 -15.26 -12.89
C LEU A 33 -13.12 -15.58 -11.52
N THR A 34 -11.86 -16.01 -11.56
CA THR A 34 -11.08 -16.50 -10.42
C THR A 34 -10.07 -15.48 -9.91
N GLY A 35 -9.69 -14.52 -10.76
CA GLY A 35 -8.62 -13.57 -10.47
C GLY A 35 -7.24 -14.04 -10.97
N ASP A 36 -7.18 -15.22 -11.60
CA ASP A 36 -5.96 -15.78 -12.22
C ASP A 36 -5.93 -15.59 -13.74
N GLU A 37 -6.93 -14.92 -14.30
CA GLU A 37 -6.98 -14.62 -15.73
C GLU A 37 -5.87 -13.64 -16.11
N GLU A 38 -5.19 -13.92 -17.23
CA GLU A 38 -4.17 -13.02 -17.76
C GLU A 38 -4.83 -11.73 -18.27
N ILE A 39 -4.36 -10.60 -17.74
CA ILE A 39 -4.76 -9.26 -18.14
C ILE A 39 -3.54 -8.43 -18.53
N VAL A 40 -3.76 -7.46 -19.41
CA VAL A 40 -2.75 -6.47 -19.81
C VAL A 40 -3.20 -5.10 -19.34
N LEU A 41 -2.39 -4.43 -18.55
CA LEU A 41 -2.68 -3.08 -18.05
C LEU A 41 -1.40 -2.24 -17.95
N PRO A 42 -1.53 -0.91 -17.81
CA PRO A 42 -0.39 -0.06 -17.49
C PRO A 42 0.28 -0.48 -16.18
N HIS A 43 1.60 -0.51 -16.16
CA HIS A 43 2.40 -0.80 -14.98
C HIS A 43 2.35 0.39 -14.01
N PHE A 44 1.35 0.39 -13.12
CA PHE A 44 1.03 1.52 -12.24
C PHE A 44 2.20 1.98 -11.35
N ILE A 45 3.06 1.07 -10.87
CA ILE A 45 4.25 1.46 -10.09
C ILE A 45 5.28 2.20 -10.93
N LEU A 46 5.64 1.65 -12.10
CA LEU A 46 6.52 2.30 -13.05
C LEU A 46 5.96 3.67 -13.47
N LEU A 47 4.65 3.73 -13.76
CA LEU A 47 3.98 4.98 -14.11
C LEU A 47 4.04 6.00 -12.96
N GLY A 48 3.81 5.57 -11.72
CA GLY A 48 3.90 6.43 -10.54
C GLY A 48 5.31 6.99 -10.33
N ILE A 49 6.35 6.15 -10.46
CA ILE A 49 7.75 6.58 -10.36
C ILE A 49 8.08 7.59 -11.47
N LEU A 50 7.66 7.32 -12.70
CA LEU A 50 7.91 8.22 -13.84
C LEU A 50 7.21 9.56 -13.66
N LEU A 51 5.92 9.56 -13.30
CA LEU A 51 5.16 10.79 -13.07
C LEU A 51 5.72 11.61 -11.91
N GLN A 52 6.04 10.97 -10.79
CA GLN A 52 6.62 11.66 -9.64
C GLN A 52 7.99 12.24 -9.97
N THR A 53 8.85 11.47 -10.65
CA THR A 53 10.18 11.94 -11.07
C THR A 53 10.06 13.09 -12.08
N ALA A 54 9.15 12.99 -13.05
CA ALA A 54 8.92 14.05 -14.03
C ALA A 54 8.44 15.36 -13.37
N ARG A 55 7.73 15.28 -12.23
CA ARG A 55 7.28 16.45 -11.48
C ARG A 55 8.36 17.02 -10.56
N ASP A 56 9.00 16.17 -9.76
CA ASP A 56 9.89 16.62 -8.68
C ASP A 56 11.33 16.81 -9.15
N THR A 57 11.80 15.97 -10.07
CA THR A 57 13.20 15.96 -10.51
C THR A 57 13.29 15.46 -11.97
N PRO A 58 12.90 16.29 -12.96
CA PRO A 58 12.86 15.87 -14.37
C PRO A 58 14.18 15.30 -14.89
N ALA A 59 15.31 15.85 -14.43
CA ALA A 59 16.66 15.35 -14.77
C ALA A 59 16.92 13.90 -14.29
N GLY A 60 16.18 13.43 -13.29
CA GLY A 60 16.23 12.07 -12.78
C GLY A 60 15.64 11.02 -13.73
N LEU A 61 14.86 11.42 -14.74
CA LEU A 61 14.25 10.48 -15.69
C LEU A 61 15.28 9.64 -16.44
N ALA A 62 16.45 10.20 -16.77
CA ALA A 62 17.54 9.45 -17.40
C ALA A 62 18.17 8.38 -16.49
N LEU A 63 18.09 8.57 -15.16
CA LEU A 63 18.50 7.56 -14.19
C LEU A 63 17.44 6.46 -14.08
N ILE A 64 16.16 6.85 -14.05
CA ILE A 64 15.04 5.90 -14.01
C ILE A 64 15.06 5.00 -15.24
N ASP A 65 15.22 5.55 -16.44
CA ASP A 65 15.28 4.79 -17.70
C ASP A 65 16.30 3.63 -17.63
N LYS A 66 17.51 3.91 -17.12
CA LYS A 66 18.58 2.90 -16.95
C LYS A 66 18.30 1.88 -15.84
N ALA A 67 17.32 2.14 -14.98
CA ALA A 67 16.95 1.30 -13.86
C ALA A 67 15.72 0.41 -14.15
N ILE A 68 14.90 0.73 -15.14
CA ILE A 68 13.64 0.00 -15.43
C ILE A 68 13.91 -1.48 -15.68
N ASP A 69 14.66 -1.78 -16.74
CA ASP A 69 14.93 -3.14 -17.20
C ASP A 69 15.44 -4.08 -16.07
N PRO A 70 16.47 -3.72 -15.27
CA PRO A 70 16.94 -4.57 -14.18
C PRO A 70 16.03 -4.63 -12.95
N ILE A 71 15.20 -3.60 -12.67
CA ILE A 71 14.28 -3.60 -11.51
C ILE A 71 13.00 -4.39 -11.82
N PHE A 72 12.48 -4.23 -13.03
CA PHE A 72 11.21 -4.81 -13.47
C PHE A 72 11.42 -6.03 -14.37
N ASN A 73 12.49 -6.80 -14.14
CA ASN A 73 12.77 -8.09 -14.79
C ASN A 73 12.62 -8.11 -16.32
N GLY A 74 13.25 -7.19 -17.04
CA GLY A 74 13.21 -7.19 -18.51
C GLY A 74 12.12 -6.31 -19.12
N GLN A 75 11.40 -5.52 -18.32
CA GLN A 75 10.27 -4.74 -18.80
C GLN A 75 10.70 -3.61 -19.74
N LYS A 76 10.19 -3.64 -20.98
CA LYS A 76 10.45 -2.63 -22.04
C LYS A 76 9.24 -1.78 -22.41
N SER A 77 8.06 -2.12 -21.88
CA SER A 77 6.79 -1.44 -22.16
C SER A 77 6.21 -0.84 -20.88
N LEU A 78 5.42 0.21 -21.02
CA LEU A 78 4.57 0.73 -19.94
C LEU A 78 3.42 -0.22 -19.59
N TYR A 79 3.18 -1.25 -20.39
CA TYR A 79 2.17 -2.28 -20.17
C TYR A 79 2.84 -3.60 -19.82
N PHE A 80 2.20 -4.37 -18.95
CA PHE A 80 2.64 -5.70 -18.55
C PHE A 80 1.48 -6.67 -18.48
N LYS A 81 1.81 -7.95 -18.65
CA LYS A 81 0.90 -9.08 -18.45
C LYS A 81 0.99 -9.52 -17.00
N THR A 82 -0.15 -9.70 -16.37
CA THR A 82 -0.25 -10.16 -14.98
C THR A 82 -1.67 -10.67 -14.71
N THR A 83 -1.98 -11.01 -13.46
CA THR A 83 -3.33 -11.42 -13.03
C THR A 83 -3.91 -10.42 -12.03
N PRO A 84 -5.25 -10.35 -11.89
CA PRO A 84 -5.89 -9.59 -10.82
C PRO A 84 -5.34 -9.93 -9.43
N ASN A 85 -5.16 -11.21 -9.10
CA ASN A 85 -4.63 -11.65 -7.81
C ASN A 85 -3.21 -11.11 -7.56
N GLN A 86 -2.37 -11.06 -8.59
CA GLN A 86 -1.03 -10.49 -8.49
C GLN A 86 -1.02 -9.00 -8.18
N ILE A 87 -1.92 -8.23 -8.79
CA ILE A 87 -1.97 -6.77 -8.55
C ILE A 87 -2.60 -6.45 -7.20
N LEU A 88 -3.68 -7.15 -6.88
CA LEU A 88 -4.49 -6.86 -5.71
C LEU A 88 -3.82 -7.38 -4.43
N PHE A 89 -3.26 -8.58 -4.45
CA PHE A 89 -2.85 -9.27 -3.22
C PHE A 89 -1.38 -9.71 -3.25
N ASP A 90 -0.98 -10.58 -4.18
CA ASP A 90 0.33 -11.25 -4.11
C ASP A 90 1.51 -10.29 -4.26
N GLY A 91 1.38 -9.35 -5.20
CA GLY A 91 2.29 -8.23 -5.40
C GLY A 91 3.28 -8.43 -6.54
N ILE A 92 3.52 -7.32 -7.24
CA ILE A 92 4.52 -7.22 -8.31
C ILE A 92 5.90 -7.12 -7.67
N LEU A 93 6.82 -8.00 -8.09
CA LEU A 93 8.19 -8.03 -7.57
C LEU A 93 9.06 -6.93 -8.19
N LEU A 94 9.82 -6.25 -7.34
CA LEU A 94 10.86 -5.29 -7.71
C LEU A 94 12.22 -5.89 -7.35
N ASN A 95 13.06 -6.07 -8.36
CA ASN A 95 14.35 -6.72 -8.22
C ASN A 95 15.47 -5.71 -7.94
N CYS A 96 15.92 -5.67 -6.69
CA CYS A 96 16.99 -4.78 -6.25
C CYS A 96 18.35 -5.48 -6.10
N THR A 97 18.52 -6.65 -6.72
CA THR A 97 19.79 -7.43 -6.65
C THR A 97 20.88 -6.92 -7.60
N SER A 98 20.52 -6.07 -8.57
CA SER A 98 21.44 -5.52 -9.55
C SER A 98 22.56 -4.70 -8.90
N ARG A 99 23.79 -4.90 -9.36
CA ARG A 99 24.97 -4.15 -8.88
C ARG A 99 25.21 -2.84 -9.64
N LYS A 100 24.45 -2.57 -10.70
CA LYS A 100 24.57 -1.35 -11.50
C LYS A 100 24.17 -0.11 -10.68
N VAL A 101 24.78 1.03 -10.99
CA VAL A 101 24.60 2.28 -10.22
C VAL A 101 23.15 2.75 -10.23
N ALA A 102 22.50 2.80 -11.40
CA ALA A 102 21.14 3.31 -11.51
C ALA A 102 20.09 2.47 -10.72
N PRO A 103 20.04 1.13 -10.86
CA PRO A 103 19.15 0.30 -10.05
C PRO A 103 19.40 0.43 -8.56
N LYS A 104 20.67 0.47 -8.13
CA LYS A 104 21.03 0.66 -6.72
C LYS A 104 20.50 1.98 -6.15
N ALA A 105 20.62 3.07 -6.89
CA ALA A 105 20.13 4.37 -6.47
C ALA A 105 18.60 4.38 -6.28
N VAL A 106 17.86 3.82 -7.25
CA VAL A 106 16.40 3.71 -7.15
C VAL A 106 16.00 2.81 -5.99
N CYS A 107 16.67 1.66 -5.82
CA CYS A 107 16.40 0.73 -4.73
C CYS A 107 16.71 1.30 -3.34
N ALA A 108 17.70 2.18 -3.20
CA ALA A 108 17.96 2.89 -1.95
C ALA A 108 16.80 3.82 -1.56
N ILE A 109 16.15 4.45 -2.55
CA ILE A 109 14.94 5.25 -2.33
C ILE A 109 13.78 4.35 -1.90
N LEU A 110 13.60 3.19 -2.55
CA LEU A 110 12.56 2.22 -2.16
C LEU A 110 12.79 1.67 -0.76
N GLN A 111 14.03 1.46 -0.34
CA GLN A 111 14.36 1.03 1.02
C GLN A 111 14.04 2.07 2.08
N THR A 112 14.26 3.35 1.77
CA THR A 112 14.08 4.45 2.73
C THR A 112 12.64 4.93 2.81
N LYS A 113 11.94 5.00 1.67
CA LYS A 113 10.58 5.57 1.58
C LYS A 113 9.50 4.54 1.24
N GLY A 114 9.87 3.34 0.79
CA GLY A 114 8.91 2.37 0.28
C GLY A 114 7.93 1.87 1.33
N ALA A 115 8.35 1.75 2.59
CA ALA A 115 7.45 1.32 3.68
C ALA A 115 6.25 2.27 3.86
N GLU A 116 6.47 3.58 3.74
CA GLU A 116 5.41 4.60 3.80
C GLU A 116 4.45 4.50 2.60
N LEU A 117 4.93 3.95 1.49
CA LEU A 117 4.17 3.71 0.26
C LEU A 117 3.55 2.31 0.20
N GLY A 118 3.59 1.54 1.29
CA GLY A 118 3.06 0.17 1.35
C GLY A 118 3.88 -0.87 0.60
N ILE A 119 5.13 -0.56 0.22
CA ILE A 119 6.07 -1.48 -0.40
C ILE A 119 6.63 -2.41 0.68
N GLN A 120 6.54 -3.72 0.43
CA GLN A 120 6.94 -4.74 1.39
C GLN A 120 8.25 -5.40 0.98
N LYS A 121 9.06 -5.80 1.96
CA LYS A 121 10.21 -6.67 1.71
C LYS A 121 9.71 -8.09 1.47
N ALA A 122 10.08 -8.69 0.33
CA ALA A 122 9.75 -10.07 -0.04
C ALA A 122 10.94 -11.02 0.07
N GLY A 123 12.15 -10.48 0.19
CA GLY A 123 13.40 -11.24 0.34
C GLY A 123 14.61 -10.32 0.41
N ASP A 124 15.80 -10.88 0.27
CA ASP A 124 17.03 -10.09 0.26
C ASP A 124 17.15 -9.26 -1.02
N ASN A 125 17.00 -7.95 -0.87
CA ASN A 125 16.93 -7.00 -1.98
C ASN A 125 15.83 -7.34 -3.01
N ILE A 126 14.73 -7.92 -2.54
CA ILE A 126 13.51 -8.10 -3.34
C ILE A 126 12.37 -7.42 -2.59
N PHE A 127 11.69 -6.52 -3.28
CA PHE A 127 10.50 -5.84 -2.77
C PHE A 127 9.29 -6.32 -3.53
N LYS A 128 8.10 -6.16 -2.93
CA LYS A 128 6.84 -6.42 -3.59
C LYS A 128 5.85 -5.29 -3.34
N VAL A 129 5.03 -5.03 -4.35
CA VAL A 129 3.97 -4.01 -4.26
C VAL A 129 2.66 -4.56 -4.77
N SER A 130 1.62 -4.46 -3.96
CA SER A 130 0.22 -4.76 -4.32
C SER A 130 -0.70 -3.71 -3.71
N ILE A 131 -1.89 -3.58 -4.30
CA ILE A 131 -2.89 -2.60 -3.87
C ILE A 131 -3.40 -2.92 -2.46
N PHE A 132 -3.61 -4.20 -2.13
CA PHE A 132 -4.14 -4.65 -0.84
C PHE A 132 -3.19 -5.57 -0.07
N GLY A 133 -1.97 -5.83 -0.53
CA GLY A 133 -1.05 -6.73 0.17
C GLY A 133 -0.62 -6.24 1.56
N HIS A 134 -0.73 -4.94 1.85
CA HIS A 134 -0.50 -4.37 3.18
C HIS A 134 -1.72 -4.46 4.11
N VAL A 135 -2.87 -4.90 3.60
CA VAL A 135 -4.11 -5.03 4.37
C VAL A 135 -4.22 -6.40 5.04
N SER A 136 -3.56 -7.43 4.52
CA SER A 136 -3.61 -8.79 5.08
C SER A 136 -2.74 -8.99 6.32
N ASN A 137 -1.69 -8.17 6.49
CA ASN A 137 -0.78 -8.22 7.63
C ASN A 137 -0.69 -6.84 8.27
N PHE A 138 -1.57 -6.58 9.24
CA PHE A 138 -1.49 -5.45 10.17
C PHE A 138 -1.44 -4.05 9.53
N LEU A 139 -2.64 -3.48 9.34
CA LEU A 139 -2.78 -2.04 9.46
C LEU A 139 -3.00 -1.71 10.94
N ASN A 140 -1.96 -1.17 11.58
CA ASN A 140 -2.04 -0.42 12.84
C ASN A 140 -2.86 0.88 12.66
N ILE A 141 -4.01 0.81 11.98
CA ILE A 141 -5.00 1.87 12.01
C ILE A 141 -5.70 1.69 13.35
N SER A 142 -5.16 2.35 14.38
CA SER A 142 -5.87 2.62 15.61
C SER A 142 -6.92 3.69 15.31
N ILE A 143 -8.15 3.41 15.69
CA ILE A 143 -9.23 4.38 15.68
C ILE A 143 -9.74 4.50 17.10
N SER A 144 -9.69 5.72 17.62
CA SER A 144 -10.30 6.07 18.90
C SER A 144 -11.53 6.91 18.63
N ILE A 145 -12.67 6.45 19.14
CA ILE A 145 -13.96 7.14 19.04
C ILE A 145 -14.47 7.52 20.42
N SER A 146 -15.26 8.59 20.49
CA SER A 146 -16.03 8.92 21.69
C SER A 146 -17.14 7.89 21.94
N HIS A 147 -17.30 7.56 23.22
CA HIS A 147 -18.20 6.54 23.75
C HIS A 147 -19.63 7.09 23.98
N PHE A 148 -20.54 6.23 24.45
CA PHE A 148 -22.00 6.47 24.40
C PHE A 148 -22.53 7.43 25.46
N LEU A 149 -21.71 7.82 26.46
CA LEU A 149 -22.19 8.62 27.59
C LEU A 149 -22.56 10.04 27.16
N ASN A 150 -21.93 10.59 26.13
CA ASN A 150 -22.32 11.86 25.51
C ASN A 150 -23.05 11.66 24.17
N LYS A 151 -24.39 11.76 24.19
CA LYS A 151 -25.26 11.54 23.03
C LYS A 151 -24.97 12.43 21.81
N GLU A 152 -24.40 13.62 22.02
CA GLU A 152 -24.07 14.55 20.92
C GLU A 152 -22.76 14.20 20.18
N LYS A 153 -21.92 13.37 20.82
CA LYS A 153 -20.60 13.00 20.32
C LYS A 153 -20.46 11.52 19.98
N ILE A 154 -21.53 10.72 20.04
CA ILE A 154 -21.47 9.28 19.75
C ILE A 154 -20.76 9.00 18.43
N THR A 155 -19.81 8.06 18.42
CA THR A 155 -19.10 7.57 17.21
C THR A 155 -18.27 8.60 16.44
N ARG A 156 -17.95 9.76 17.03
CA ARG A 156 -17.01 10.70 16.40
C ARG A 156 -15.58 10.17 16.50
N ILE A 157 -14.82 10.34 15.42
CA ILE A 157 -13.40 9.96 15.37
C ILE A 157 -12.58 11.07 16.02
N LEU A 158 -11.92 10.73 17.12
CA LEU A 158 -11.02 11.61 17.87
C LEU A 158 -9.58 11.44 17.39
N VAL A 159 -9.17 10.18 17.21
CA VAL A 159 -7.82 9.82 16.77
C VAL A 159 -7.90 8.82 15.64
N PHE A 160 -7.15 9.08 14.58
CA PHE A 160 -6.97 8.17 13.44
C PHE A 160 -5.47 8.01 13.17
N CYS A 161 -4.97 6.76 13.20
CA CYS A 161 -3.55 6.47 12.99
C CYS A 161 -2.62 7.29 13.91
N ASN A 162 -2.95 7.35 15.20
CA ASN A 162 -2.22 8.12 16.22
C ASN A 162 -2.08 9.63 15.94
N LYS A 163 -2.92 10.18 15.05
CA LYS A 163 -3.05 11.62 14.83
C LYS A 163 -4.40 12.09 15.32
N GLU A 164 -4.38 13.12 16.16
CA GLU A 164 -5.59 13.80 16.62
C GLU A 164 -6.27 14.53 15.48
N ASN A 165 -7.59 14.59 15.55
CA ASN A 165 -8.40 15.28 14.57
C ASN A 165 -8.36 16.81 14.84
N PRO A 166 -7.83 17.65 13.92
CA PRO A 166 -7.61 19.08 14.17
C PRO A 166 -8.89 19.90 14.37
N GLN A 167 -10.07 19.31 14.20
CA GLN A 167 -11.37 19.95 14.46
C GLN A 167 -11.71 20.04 15.97
N GLU A 168 -10.83 19.60 16.87
CA GLU A 168 -11.12 19.49 18.32
C GLU A 168 -10.43 20.54 19.20
N ASN A 169 -9.59 21.43 18.64
CA ASN A 169 -8.92 22.52 19.39
C ASN A 169 -9.66 23.88 19.35
N THR A 170 -10.98 23.89 19.11
CA THR A 170 -11.79 25.12 19.13
C THR A 170 -13.07 24.94 19.92
#